data_AF-A0A4R9X924-F1
#
_entry.id   AF-A0A4R9X924-F1
#
_cell.length_a   1.000
_cell.length_b   1.000
_cell.length_c   1.000
_cell.angle_alpha   90.00
_cell.angle_beta   90.00
_cell.angle_gamma   90.00
#
_symmetry.space_group_name_H-M   'P 1'
#
loop_
_entity.id
_entity.type
_entity.pdbx_description
1 polymer ?
#
loop_
_entity_poly.entity_id
_entity_poly.type
_entity_poly.pdbx_seq_one_letter_code
_entity_poly.pdbx_strand_id
1 'polypeptide(L)'
;MLKEAAFLLHQAIEQSYSTFLLTLTSYSPPSHNLNFLRTLAEEHDRRLTEAWPRDQQRFRAWFNTLNEAYVKARYSEHYQISVEALEWLGERTSVLHGLVETICREHLEMLTRQVPAA
;
A
#
# COMPACT_ATOMS: atom_id res chain seq x y z
N MET A 1 17.32 13.23 -0.06
CA MET A 1 16.10 13.49 0.72
C MET A 1 14.82 13.05 0.00
N LEU A 2 14.39 13.67 -1.12
CA LEU A 2 13.12 13.26 -1.77
C LEU A 2 13.11 11.81 -2.30
N LYS A 3 14.22 11.34 -2.88
CA LYS A 3 14.35 9.94 -3.35
C LYS A 3 14.18 8.94 -2.21
N GLU A 4 14.81 9.23 -1.07
CA GLU A 4 14.75 8.39 0.12
C GLU A 4 13.34 8.40 0.75
N ALA A 5 12.68 9.55 0.81
CA ALA A 5 11.29 9.64 1.24
C ALA A 5 10.37 8.78 0.35
N ALA A 6 10.54 8.82 -0.98
CA ALA A 6 9.79 7.96 -1.90
C ALA A 6 10.07 6.47 -1.67
N PHE A 7 11.33 6.10 -1.41
CA PHE A 7 11.70 4.73 -1.09
C PHE A 7 11.04 4.24 0.21
N LEU A 8 11.09 5.03 1.28
CA LEU A 8 10.47 4.68 2.55
C LEU A 8 8.94 4.60 2.43
N LEU A 9 8.34 5.49 1.63
CA LEU A 9 6.90 5.48 1.39
C LEU A 9 6.47 4.25 0.58
N HIS A 10 7.26 3.83 -0.41
CA HIS A 10 7.06 2.56 -1.11
C HIS A 10 7.06 1.38 -0.12
N GLN A 11 8.06 1.31 0.77
CA GLN A 11 8.16 0.24 1.76
C GLN A 11 6.98 0.24 2.74
N ALA A 12 6.51 1.41 3.19
CA ALA A 12 5.34 1.51 4.06
C ALA A 12 4.06 0.95 3.41
N ILE A 13 3.85 1.26 2.12
CA ILE A 13 2.71 0.72 1.36
C ILE A 13 2.85 -0.79 1.13
N GLU A 14 4.05 -1.27 0.77
CA GLU A 14 4.33 -2.70 0.60
C GLU A 14 4.03 -3.48 1.88
N GLN A 15 4.50 -2.98 3.02
CA GLN A 15 4.26 -3.59 4.33
C GLN A 15 2.77 -3.57 4.69
N SER A 16 2.05 -2.50 4.38
CA SER A 16 0.60 -2.41 4.63
C SER A 16 -0.18 -3.48 3.87
N TYR A 17 0.11 -3.67 2.58
CA TYR A 17 -0.50 -4.76 1.81
C TYR A 17 -0.09 -6.13 2.32
N SER A 18 1.18 -6.30 2.70
CA SER A 18 1.65 -7.57 3.27
C SER A 18 0.93 -7.91 4.57
N THR A 19 0.77 -6.94 5.48
CA THR A 19 0.00 -7.10 6.71
C THR A 19 -1.44 -7.49 6.41
N PHE A 20 -2.11 -6.78 5.51
CA PHE A 20 -3.48 -7.11 5.08
C PHE A 20 -3.60 -8.55 4.56
N LEU A 21 -2.76 -8.93 3.58
CA LEU A 21 -2.81 -10.24 2.95
C LEU A 21 -2.48 -11.36 3.95
N LEU A 22 -1.47 -11.18 4.81
CA LEU A 22 -1.14 -12.14 5.85
C LEU A 22 -2.27 -12.31 6.85
N THR A 23 -2.89 -11.22 7.32
CA THR A 23 -4.00 -11.31 8.28
C THR A 23 -5.21 -12.03 7.71
N LEU A 24 -5.59 -11.76 6.45
CA LEU A 24 -6.82 -12.31 5.87
C LEU A 24 -6.64 -13.69 5.24
N THR A 25 -5.44 -14.01 4.76
CA THR A 25 -5.21 -15.19 3.91
C THR A 25 -4.12 -16.12 4.43
N SER A 26 -3.39 -15.72 5.49
CA SER A 26 -2.18 -16.41 5.97
C SER A 26 -1.06 -16.51 4.93
N TYR A 27 -1.13 -15.72 3.85
CA TYR A 27 -0.14 -15.69 2.79
C TYR A 27 0.07 -14.27 2.28
N SER A 28 1.32 -13.89 2.02
CA SER A 28 1.66 -12.72 1.21
C SER A 28 2.72 -13.14 0.19
N PRO A 29 2.52 -12.84 -1.10
CA PRO A 29 3.49 -13.20 -2.12
C PRO A 29 4.79 -12.40 -1.95
N PRO A 30 5.97 -13.00 -2.23
CA PRO A 30 7.26 -12.33 -2.11
C PRO A 30 7.51 -11.38 -3.29
N SER A 31 6.75 -10.29 -3.37
CA SER A 31 6.79 -9.32 -4.46
C SER A 31 6.89 -7.89 -3.93
N HIS A 32 7.81 -7.10 -4.49
CA HIS A 32 7.94 -5.68 -4.20
C HIS A 32 7.15 -4.78 -5.17
N ASN A 33 6.37 -5.39 -6.07
CA ASN A 33 5.60 -4.68 -7.06
C ASN A 33 4.27 -4.20 -6.45
N LEU A 34 4.15 -2.90 -6.22
CA LEU A 34 2.97 -2.32 -5.58
C LEU A 34 1.70 -2.48 -6.44
N ASN A 35 1.81 -2.49 -7.77
CA ASN A 35 0.64 -2.70 -8.64
C ASN A 35 0.07 -4.12 -8.44
N PHE A 36 0.95 -5.12 -8.31
CA PHE A 36 0.55 -6.49 -8.05
C PHE A 36 -0.08 -6.64 -6.66
N LEU A 37 0.61 -6.17 -5.61
CA LEU A 37 0.09 -6.24 -4.23
C LEU A 37 -1.24 -5.49 -4.08
N ARG A 38 -1.34 -4.29 -4.67
CA ARG A 38 -2.56 -3.50 -4.70
C ARG A 38 -3.71 -4.24 -5.36
N THR A 39 -3.49 -4.81 -6.53
CA THR A 39 -4.55 -5.53 -7.27
C THR A 39 -5.04 -6.73 -6.47
N LEU A 40 -4.12 -7.52 -5.94
CA LEU A 40 -4.43 -8.68 -5.11
C LEU A 40 -5.20 -8.28 -3.84
N ALA A 41 -4.81 -7.19 -3.19
CA ALA A 41 -5.48 -6.70 -1.99
C ALA A 41 -6.89 -6.15 -2.29
N GLU A 42 -7.05 -5.36 -3.36
CA GLU A 42 -8.35 -4.83 -3.81
C GLU A 42 -9.33 -5.95 -4.24
N GLU A 43 -8.83 -7.09 -4.72
CA GLU A 43 -9.64 -8.29 -5.01
C GLU A 43 -10.19 -8.96 -3.74
N HIS A 44 -9.44 -8.92 -2.63
CA HIS A 44 -9.86 -9.48 -1.35
C HIS A 44 -10.81 -8.54 -0.59
N ASP A 45 -10.56 -7.23 -0.60
CA ASP A 45 -11.47 -6.22 -0.02
C ASP A 45 -11.52 -4.97 -0.89
N ARG A 46 -12.70 -4.73 -1.49
CA ARG A 46 -12.94 -3.61 -2.42
C ARG A 46 -12.83 -2.25 -1.75
N ARG A 47 -12.95 -2.13 -0.42
CA ARG A 47 -12.77 -0.87 0.30
C ARG A 47 -11.37 -0.29 0.08
N LEU A 48 -10.36 -1.13 -0.14
CA LEU A 48 -9.00 -0.68 -0.43
C LEU A 48 -8.86 0.14 -1.73
N THR A 49 -9.83 0.04 -2.64
CA THR A 49 -9.84 0.88 -3.86
C THR A 49 -9.94 2.37 -3.53
N GLU A 50 -10.56 2.71 -2.38
CA GLU A 50 -10.68 4.08 -1.91
C GLU A 50 -9.32 4.72 -1.65
N ALA A 51 -8.28 3.95 -1.32
CA ALA A 51 -6.94 4.46 -1.05
C ALA A 51 -6.29 5.14 -2.26
N TRP A 52 -6.71 4.82 -3.50
CA TRP A 52 -6.00 5.25 -4.70
C TRP A 52 -6.97 5.72 -5.81
N PRO A 53 -7.51 6.94 -5.72
CA PRO A 53 -8.44 7.48 -6.70
C PRO A 53 -7.80 7.55 -8.09
N ARG A 54 -8.60 7.22 -9.12
CA ARG A 54 -8.17 7.03 -10.52
C ARG A 54 -8.77 8.08 -11.47
N ASP A 55 -9.34 9.14 -10.92
CA ASP A 55 -10.04 10.24 -11.60
C ASP A 55 -9.08 11.13 -12.40
N GLN A 56 -7.82 11.25 -11.97
CA GLN A 56 -6.84 12.08 -12.65
C GLN A 56 -5.62 11.28 -13.12
N GLN A 57 -5.17 11.57 -14.33
CA GLN A 57 -4.00 10.90 -14.92
C GLN A 57 -2.73 11.11 -14.07
N ARG A 58 -2.57 12.29 -13.46
CA ARG A 58 -1.42 12.61 -12.59
C ARG A 58 -1.30 11.67 -11.39
N PHE A 59 -2.41 11.23 -10.79
CA PHE A 59 -2.40 10.31 -9.65
C PHE A 59 -1.86 8.93 -10.02
N ARG A 60 -2.21 8.45 -11.22
CA ARG A 60 -1.65 7.21 -11.77
C ARG A 60 -0.15 7.36 -12.04
N ALA A 61 0.26 8.49 -12.60
CA ALA A 61 1.67 8.78 -12.85
C ALA A 61 2.47 8.82 -11.54
N TRP A 62 2.00 9.53 -10.52
CA TRP A 62 2.65 9.60 -9.21
C TRP A 62 2.76 8.22 -8.53
N PHE A 63 1.72 7.40 -8.57
CA PHE A 63 1.79 6.04 -8.05
C PHE A 63 2.82 5.18 -8.81
N ASN A 64 2.90 5.30 -10.14
CA ASN A 64 3.90 4.59 -10.92
C ASN A 64 5.32 5.06 -10.59
N THR A 65 5.54 6.37 -10.43
CA THR A 65 6.83 6.93 -9.97
C THR A 65 7.21 6.41 -8.59
N LEU A 66 6.23 6.23 -7.70
CA LEU A 66 6.47 5.61 -6.39
C LEU A 66 6.82 4.13 -6.49
N ASN A 67 6.12 3.37 -7.34
CA ASN A 67 6.41 1.95 -7.56
C ASN A 67 7.85 1.73 -8.08
N GLU A 68 8.34 2.64 -8.92
CA GLU A 68 9.72 2.59 -9.39
C GLU A 68 10.76 2.95 -8.31
N ALA A 69 10.36 3.62 -7.22
CA ALA A 69 11.26 4.11 -6.17
C ALA A 69 12.08 2.98 -5.54
N TYR A 70 11.48 1.79 -5.37
CA TYR A 70 12.15 0.63 -4.78
C TYR A 70 13.50 0.31 -5.42
N VAL A 71 13.52 0.32 -6.76
CA VAL A 71 14.70 0.01 -7.55
C VAL A 71 15.48 1.29 -7.87
N LYS A 72 14.81 2.36 -8.28
CA LYS A 72 15.48 3.52 -8.88
C LYS A 72 15.96 4.55 -7.86
N ALA A 73 15.32 4.70 -6.70
CA ALA A 73 15.61 5.80 -5.78
C ALA A 73 17.05 5.78 -5.24
N ARG A 74 17.63 4.59 -5.09
CA ARG A 74 19.00 4.38 -4.54
C ARG A 74 20.09 4.40 -5.60
N TYR A 75 19.77 3.98 -6.83
CA TYR A 75 20.79 3.69 -7.86
C TYR A 75 20.68 4.57 -9.10
N SER A 76 19.53 5.19 -9.36
CA SER A 76 19.32 5.99 -10.57
C SER A 76 19.50 7.47 -10.29
N GLU A 77 20.42 8.10 -11.03
CA GLU A 77 20.58 9.55 -11.03
C GLU A 77 19.33 10.25 -11.58
N HIS A 78 18.66 9.64 -12.56
CA HIS A 78 17.48 10.18 -13.24
C HIS A 78 16.15 9.97 -12.51
N TYR A 79 16.13 9.30 -11.36
CA TYR A 79 14.91 9.20 -10.57
C TYR A 79 14.48 10.58 -10.05
N GLN A 80 13.28 11.02 -10.42
CA GLN A 80 12.72 12.31 -10.01
C GLN A 80 11.31 12.12 -9.48
N ILE A 81 11.02 12.81 -8.38
CA ILE A 81 9.69 12.89 -7.77
C ILE A 81 9.53 14.29 -7.18
N SER A 82 8.37 14.91 -7.40
CA SER A 82 8.08 16.25 -6.87
C SER A 82 7.63 16.17 -5.40
N VAL A 83 7.73 17.31 -4.70
CA VAL A 83 7.19 17.45 -3.33
C VAL A 83 5.67 17.23 -3.35
N GLU A 84 4.96 17.86 -4.29
CA GLU A 84 3.51 17.69 -4.47
C GLU A 84 3.11 16.21 -4.61
N ALA A 85 3.87 15.44 -5.41
CA ALA A 85 3.61 14.01 -5.56
C ALA A 85 3.79 13.27 -4.23
N LEU A 86 4.86 13.57 -3.48
CA LEU A 86 5.13 12.93 -2.19
C LEU A 86 4.08 13.29 -1.12
N GLU A 87 3.65 14.54 -1.06
CA GLU A 87 2.59 14.98 -0.14
C GLU A 87 1.30 14.23 -0.41
N TRP A 88 0.87 14.19 -1.69
CA TRP A 88 -0.32 13.46 -2.08
C TRP A 88 -0.20 11.96 -1.79
N LEU A 89 0.94 11.33 -2.15
CA LEU A 89 1.18 9.92 -1.88
C LEU A 89 1.19 9.62 -0.36
N GLY A 90 1.71 10.54 0.46
CA GLY A 90 1.68 10.46 1.90
C GLY A 90 0.26 10.45 2.45
N GLU A 91 -0.57 11.41 2.03
CA GLU A 91 -1.99 11.47 2.40
C GLU A 91 -2.73 10.18 1.99
N ARG A 92 -2.48 9.67 0.77
CA ARG A 92 -3.09 8.42 0.30
C ARG A 92 -2.63 7.21 1.10
N THR A 93 -1.38 7.21 1.55
CA THR A 93 -0.84 6.15 2.40
C THR A 93 -1.49 6.16 3.78
N SER A 94 -1.79 7.33 4.35
CA SER A 94 -2.58 7.40 5.59
C SER A 94 -3.98 6.82 5.43
N VAL A 95 -4.65 7.06 4.29
CA VAL A 95 -5.95 6.44 3.99
C VAL A 95 -5.81 4.92 3.89
N LEU A 96 -4.78 4.42 3.19
CA LEU A 96 -4.50 2.99 3.10
C LEU A 96 -4.30 2.35 4.48
N HIS A 97 -3.50 2.97 5.35
CA HIS A 97 -3.25 2.48 6.72
C HIS A 97 -4.55 2.36 7.51
N GLY A 98 -5.42 3.38 7.47
CA GLY A 98 -6.71 3.35 8.15
C GLY A 98 -7.60 2.22 7.65
N LEU A 99 -7.70 2.04 6.34
CA LEU A 99 -8.49 0.94 5.75
C LEU A 99 -7.93 -0.42 6.14
N VAL A 100 -6.62 -0.63 6.00
CA VAL A 100 -5.96 -1.89 6.40
C VAL A 100 -6.19 -2.19 7.88
N GLU A 101 -6.02 -1.19 8.76
CA GLU A 101 -6.25 -1.36 10.19
C GLU A 101 -7.71 -1.78 10.47
N THR A 102 -8.69 -1.07 9.90
CA THR A 102 -10.11 -1.41 10.07
C THR A 102 -10.41 -2.83 9.63
N ILE A 103 -9.98 -3.21 8.41
CA ILE A 103 -10.29 -4.53 7.84
C ILE A 103 -9.62 -5.65 8.65
N CYS A 104 -8.35 -5.48 9.03
CA CYS A 104 -7.64 -6.46 9.83
C CYS A 104 -8.29 -6.63 11.22
N ARG A 105 -8.71 -5.55 11.88
CA ARG A 105 -9.41 -5.62 13.17
C ARG A 105 -10.75 -6.37 13.06
N GLU A 106 -11.56 -6.04 12.05
CA GLU A 106 -12.82 -6.74 11.78
C GLU A 106 -12.61 -8.24 11.57
N HIS A 107 -11.57 -8.62 10.82
CA HIS A 107 -11.24 -10.02 10.58
C HIS A 107 -10.84 -10.75 11.88
N LEU A 108 -9.99 -10.13 12.71
CA LEU A 108 -9.56 -10.70 13.98
C LEU A 108 -10.72 -10.83 14.99
N GLU A 109 -11.62 -9.85 15.04
CA GLU A 109 -12.83 -9.92 15.86
C GLU A 109 -13.75 -11.06 15.41
N MET A 110 -13.94 -11.21 14.11
CA MET A 110 -14.71 -12.31 13.53
C MET A 110 -14.11 -13.67 13.94
N LEU A 111 -12.79 -13.84 13.79
CA LEU A 111 -12.10 -15.07 14.19
C LEU A 111 -12.24 -15.35 15.68
N THR A 112 -12.11 -14.32 16.53
CA THR A 112 -12.24 -14.45 17.99
C THR A 112 -13.64 -14.94 18.39
N ARG A 113 -14.70 -14.45 17.72
CA ARG A 113 -16.09 -14.91 17.95
C ARG A 113 -16.32 -16.37 17.53
N GLN A 114 -15.50 -16.91 16.64
CA GLN A 114 -15.61 -18.29 16.16
C GLN A 114 -14.92 -19.30 17.09
N VAL A 115 -14.06 -18.83 18.02
CA VAL A 115 -13.45 -19.68 19.04
C VAL A 115 -14.44 -19.86 20.20
N PRO A 116 -14.93 -21.08 20.49
CA PRO A 116 -15.79 -21.31 21.65
C PRO A 116 -15.03 -20.94 22.93
N ALA A 117 -15.72 -20.32 23.90
CA ALA A 117 -15.15 -20.13 25.22
C ALA A 117 -14.77 -21.49 25.82
N ALA A 118 -13.50 -21.65 26.17
CA ALA A 118 -12.95 -22.84 26.82
C ALA A 118 -13.43 -22.98 28.26
#